data_AF-A0A4Y2J528-F1
#
_entry.id   AF-A0A4Y2J528-F1
#
_cell.length_a   1.000
_cell.length_b   1.000
_cell.length_c   1.000
_cell.angle_alpha   90.00
_cell.angle_beta   90.00
_cell.angle_gamma   90.00
#
_symmetry.space_group_name_H-M   'P 1'
#
loop_
_entity.id
_entity.type
_entity.pdbx_description
1 polymer ?
#
loop_
_entity_poly.entity_id
_entity_poly.type
_entity_poly.pdbx_seq_one_letter_code
_entity_poly.pdbx_strand_id
1 'polypeptide(L)'
;MDYAKSSDVLQYILYNMEVLKVKRSDDYEKTGKWTVTVKNRLSGQSSTDAYYGVLVCVGHINKPKMPSYPGQDLFKGKIIHTHSLKGVEPYKDKIVVVVGI
;
A
#
# COMPACT_ATOMS: atom_id res chain seq x y z
N MET A 1 -15.18 0.39 11.96
CA MET A 1 -14.27 1.20 12.80
C MET A 1 -14.56 1.04 14.29
N ASP A 2 -15.66 0.39 14.66
CA ASP A 2 -16.13 0.35 16.06
C ASP A 2 -15.18 -0.42 16.99
N TYR A 3 -14.50 -1.45 16.48
CA TYR A 3 -13.44 -2.15 17.22
C TYR A 3 -12.28 -1.21 17.60
N ALA A 4 -11.70 -0.50 16.62
CA ALA A 4 -10.59 0.41 16.88
C ALA A 4 -10.97 1.60 17.78
N LYS A 5 -12.21 2.08 17.67
CA LYS A 5 -12.75 3.13 18.54
C LYS A 5 -12.95 2.63 19.97
N SER A 6 -13.57 1.47 20.15
CA SER A 6 -13.82 0.89 21.48
C SER A 6 -12.54 0.45 22.21
N SER A 7 -11.47 0.19 21.47
CA SER A 7 -10.14 -0.12 22.02
C SER A 7 -9.23 1.11 22.19
N ASP A 8 -9.73 2.32 21.90
CA ASP A 8 -9.01 3.60 22.02
C ASP A 8 -7.62 3.66 21.35
N VAL A 9 -7.41 2.90 20.26
CA VAL A 9 -6.11 2.82 19.58
C VAL A 9 -5.91 3.93 18.54
N LEU A 10 -6.98 4.61 18.14
CA LEU A 10 -6.92 5.63 17.08
C LEU A 10 -6.05 6.82 17.47
N GLN A 11 -5.88 7.12 18.75
CA GLN A 11 -5.00 8.18 19.25
C GLN A 11 -3.53 7.98 18.89
N TYR A 12 -3.11 6.75 18.63
CA TYR A 12 -1.73 6.43 18.25
C TYR A 12 -1.50 6.46 16.73
N ILE A 13 -2.55 6.67 15.93
CA ILE A 13 -2.45 6.67 14.47
C ILE A 13 -2.21 8.09 13.97
N LEU A 14 -1.07 8.29 13.32
CA LEU A 14 -0.78 9.50 12.56
C LEU A 14 -1.18 9.29 11.10
N TYR A 15 -2.30 9.91 10.69
CA TYR A 15 -2.78 9.83 9.30
C TYR A 15 -1.95 10.69 8.35
N ASN A 16 -2.04 10.38 7.05
CA ASN A 16 -1.30 11.06 5.98
C ASN A 16 0.23 10.98 6.13
N MET A 17 0.72 10.03 6.91
CA MET A 17 2.13 9.77 7.14
C MET A 17 2.57 8.56 6.31
N GLU A 18 3.38 8.81 5.28
CA GLU A 18 3.94 7.77 4.42
C GLU A 18 5.30 7.32 4.97
N VAL A 19 5.43 6.05 5.33
CA VAL A 19 6.72 5.47 5.71
C VAL A 19 7.56 5.29 4.44
N LEU A 20 8.64 6.05 4.32
CA LEU A 20 9.54 6.02 3.16
C LEU A 20 10.63 4.98 3.29
N LYS A 21 11.15 4.80 4.51
CA LYS A 21 12.30 3.94 4.78
C LYS A 21 12.29 3.40 6.19
N VAL A 22 12.64 2.13 6.32
CA VAL A 22 12.93 1.45 7.59
C VAL A 22 14.32 0.85 7.47
N LYS A 23 15.24 1.21 8.35
CA LYS A 23 16.58 0.59 8.41
C LYS A 23 17.02 0.39 9.85
N ARG A 24 17.91 -0.56 10.10
CA ARG A 24 18.65 -0.63 11.37
C ARG A 24 19.37 0.70 11.62
N SER A 25 19.41 1.17 12.87
CA SER A 25 20.21 2.35 13.22
C SER A 25 21.69 2.07 13.01
N ASP A 26 22.49 3.13 12.94
CA ASP A 26 23.93 2.99 12.69
C ASP A 26 24.65 2.32 13.89
N ASP A 27 24.04 2.36 15.09
CA ASP A 27 24.48 1.72 16.33
C ASP A 27 23.65 0.48 16.72
N TYR A 28 22.96 -0.15 15.75
CA TYR A 28 21.99 -1.23 15.99
C TYR A 28 22.54 -2.37 16.84
N GLU A 29 23.79 -2.80 16.61
CA GLU A 29 24.37 -3.92 17.37
C GLU A 29 24.51 -3.61 18.87
N LYS A 30 24.45 -2.33 19.27
CA LYS A 30 24.43 -1.88 20.67
C LYS A 30 23.02 -1.59 21.16
N THR A 31 22.16 -0.99 20.34
CA THR A 31 20.86 -0.45 20.78
C THR A 31 19.65 -1.29 20.38
N GLY A 32 19.78 -2.12 19.35
CA GLY A 32 18.69 -2.84 18.69
C GLY A 32 17.68 -1.94 17.98
N LYS A 33 17.94 -0.64 17.83
CA LYS A 33 16.94 0.33 17.36
C LYS A 33 16.86 0.43 15.83
N TRP A 34 15.66 0.60 15.33
CA TRP A 34 15.40 0.91 13.93
C TRP A 34 15.21 2.40 13.76
N THR A 35 15.66 2.94 12.62
CA THR A 35 15.29 4.29 12.18
C THR A 35 14.20 4.19 11.13
N VAL A 36 13.16 5.02 11.29
CA VAL A 36 12.01 5.06 10.40
C VAL A 36 11.87 6.48 9.88
N THR A 37 11.97 6.63 8.56
CA THR A 37 11.75 7.91 7.87
C THR A 37 10.32 7.99 7.39
N VAL A 38 9.63 9.06 7.76
CA VAL A 38 8.22 9.28 7.45
C VAL A 38 8.05 10.62 6.74
N LYS A 39 7.20 10.66 5.72
CA LYS A 39 6.80 11.87 5.02
C LYS A 39 5.35 12.21 5.32
N ASN A 40 5.11 13.43 5.78
CA ASN A 40 3.77 13.97 5.83
C ASN A 40 3.32 14.32 4.40
N ARG A 41 2.28 13.64 3.90
CA ARG A 41 1.78 13.82 2.53
C ARG A 41 1.07 15.15 2.30
N LEU A 42 0.64 15.84 3.35
CA LEU A 42 -0.01 17.14 3.26
C LEU A 42 1.01 18.28 3.21
N SER A 43 2.01 18.28 4.10
CA SER A 43 3.05 19.32 4.13
C SER A 43 4.25 19.02 3.24
N GLY A 44 4.43 17.77 2.82
CA GLY A 44 5.60 17.30 2.07
C GLY A 44 6.87 17.10 2.90
N GLN A 45 6.87 17.50 4.18
CA GLN A 45 8.02 17.41 5.07
C GLN A 45 8.29 15.96 5.50
N SER A 46 9.56 15.64 5.77
CA SER A 46 9.96 14.32 6.25
C SER A 46 10.70 14.42 7.58
N SER A 47 10.48 13.45 8.47
CA SER A 47 11.21 13.26 9.72
C SER A 47 11.80 11.85 9.78
N THR A 48 12.76 11.64 10.68
CA THR A 48 13.30 10.30 10.96
C THR A 48 13.44 10.15 12.46
N ASP A 49 12.88 9.05 12.97
CA ASP A 49 12.82 8.77 14.40
C ASP A 49 13.31 7.34 14.69
N ALA A 50 13.75 7.10 15.92
CA ALA A 50 14.30 5.81 16.34
C ALA A 50 13.30 5.02 17.21
N TYR A 51 13.11 3.73 16.88
CA TYR A 51 12.14 2.84 17.52
C TYR A 51 12.80 1.52 17.92
N TYR A 52 12.37 0.92 19.02
CA TYR A 52 12.90 -0.39 19.47
C TYR A 52 12.40 -1.57 18.62
N GLY A 53 11.30 -1.39 17.89
CA GLY A 53 10.74 -2.41 17.03
C GLY A 53 9.86 -1.79 15.95
N VAL A 54 9.68 -2.53 14.85
CA VAL A 54 8.85 -2.12 13.72
C VAL A 54 7.96 -3.30 13.32
N LEU A 55 6.64 -3.10 13.34
CA LEU A 55 5.67 -4.05 12.80
C LEU A 55 5.25 -3.59 11.41
N VAL A 56 5.45 -4.45 10.40
CA VAL A 56 5.12 -4.13 9.01
C VAL A 56 3.72 -4.63 8.69
N CYS A 57 2.75 -3.71 8.70
CA CYS A 57 1.32 -4.00 8.50
C CYS A 57 0.75 -3.36 7.22
N VAL A 58 1.55 -3.29 6.14
CA VAL A 58 1.19 -2.54 4.91
C VAL A 58 0.29 -3.31 3.92
N GLY A 59 -0.02 -4.57 4.21
CA GLY A 59 -0.72 -5.47 3.30
C GLY A 59 0.09 -5.83 2.04
N HIS A 60 -0.32 -6.89 1.34
CA HIS A 60 0.36 -7.35 0.12
C HIS A 60 -0.54 -7.33 -1.13
N ILE A 61 -1.84 -7.06 -0.97
CA ILE A 61 -2.84 -7.03 -2.05
C ILE A 61 -3.13 -5.58 -2.46
N ASN A 62 -2.07 -4.81 -2.78
CA ASN A 62 -2.18 -3.38 -3.10
C ASN A 62 -1.39 -2.99 -4.36
N LYS A 63 -0.50 -3.85 -4.85
CA LYS A 63 0.25 -3.65 -6.09
C LYS A 63 -0.21 -4.70 -7.11
N PRO A 64 -0.88 -4.30 -8.19
CA PRO A 64 -1.34 -5.25 -9.20
C PRO A 64 -0.15 -5.91 -9.91
N LYS A 65 -0.19 -7.23 -10.04
CA LYS A 65 0.77 -7.98 -10.86
C LYS A 65 0.17 -8.12 -12.26
N MET A 66 0.51 -7.20 -13.15
CA MET A 66 -0.03 -7.18 -14.51
C MET A 66 0.80 -8.11 -15.42
N PRO A 67 0.22 -9.18 -15.99
CA PRO A 67 0.89 -9.97 -17.01
C PRO A 67 0.93 -9.21 -18.35
N SER A 68 1.89 -9.58 -19.19
CA SER A 68 1.98 -9.15 -20.58
C SER A 68 1.80 -10.35 -21.49
N TYR A 69 0.99 -10.21 -22.53
CA TYR A 69 0.71 -11.25 -23.52
C TYR A 69 1.19 -10.83 -24.93
N PRO A 70 1.59 -11.78 -25.79
CA PRO A 70 1.86 -11.50 -27.20
C PRO A 70 0.65 -10.84 -27.89
N GLY A 71 0.87 -9.71 -28.58
CA GLY A 71 -0.19 -8.97 -29.28
C GLY A 71 -1.17 -8.21 -28.37
N GLN A 72 -0.88 -8.10 -27.06
CA GLN A 72 -1.72 -7.36 -26.11
C GLN A 72 -1.91 -5.89 -26.51
N ASP A 73 -0.90 -5.28 -27.13
CA ASP A 73 -0.91 -3.93 -27.67
C ASP A 73 -1.86 -3.76 -28.86
N LEU A 74 -2.19 -4.84 -29.59
CA LEU A 74 -3.14 -4.82 -30.69
C LEU A 74 -4.61 -4.81 -30.21
N PHE A 75 -4.86 -5.16 -28.94
CA PHE A 75 -6.21 -5.18 -28.39
C PHE A 75 -6.73 -3.75 -28.19
N LYS A 76 -7.80 -3.42 -28.91
CA LYS A 76 -8.43 -2.09 -28.88
C LYS A 76 -9.39 -1.88 -27.71
N GLY A 77 -9.68 -2.92 -26.94
CA GLY A 77 -10.55 -2.84 -25.78
C GLY A 77 -9.82 -2.38 -24.52
N LYS A 78 -10.57 -2.27 -23.43
CA LYS A 78 -10.03 -1.87 -22.12
C LYS A 78 -9.43 -3.08 -21.41
N ILE A 79 -8.16 -2.99 -21.04
CA ILE A 79 -7.48 -3.98 -20.18
C ILE A 79 -7.31 -3.37 -18.78
N ILE A 80 -7.77 -4.08 -17.75
CA ILE A 80 -7.57 -3.68 -16.35
C ILE A 80 -7.21 -4.89 -15.48
N HIS A 81 -6.51 -4.62 -14.37
CA HIS A 81 -6.36 -5.56 -13.27
C HIS A 81 -7.54 -5.41 -12.28
N THR A 82 -7.94 -6.49 -11.60
CA THR A 82 -9.06 -6.51 -10.62
C THR A 82 -8.92 -5.46 -9.53
N HIS A 83 -7.69 -5.16 -9.10
CA HIS A 83 -7.34 -4.03 -8.21
C HIS A 83 -8.01 -2.68 -8.61
N SER A 84 -8.18 -2.45 -9.92
CA SER A 84 -8.79 -1.22 -10.47
C SER A 84 -10.30 -1.36 -10.74
N LEU A 85 -10.89 -2.53 -10.56
CA LEU A 85 -12.33 -2.75 -10.71
C LEU A 85 -13.07 -2.17 -9.49
N LYS A 86 -13.91 -1.17 -9.71
CA LYS A 86 -14.71 -0.50 -8.66
C LYS A 86 -16.20 -0.84 -8.70
N GLY A 87 -16.65 -1.47 -9.78
CA GLY A 87 -18.02 -1.83 -10.06
C GLY A 87 -18.10 -2.52 -11.43
N VAL A 88 -19.17 -3.26 -11.66
CA VAL A 88 -19.39 -4.03 -12.89
C VAL A 88 -20.34 -3.33 -13.87
N GLU A 89 -21.03 -2.30 -13.41
CA GLU A 89 -22.01 -1.52 -14.16
C GLU A 89 -21.47 -0.98 -15.49
N PRO A 90 -20.23 -0.47 -15.58
CA PRO A 90 -19.66 0.01 -16.85
C PRO A 90 -19.48 -1.09 -17.91
N TYR A 91 -19.57 -2.36 -17.52
CA TYR A 91 -19.38 -3.53 -18.38
C TYR A 91 -20.70 -4.21 -18.75
N LYS A 92 -21.84 -3.62 -18.38
CA LYS A 92 -23.15 -4.11 -18.78
C LYS A 92 -23.25 -4.18 -20.31
N ASP A 93 -23.82 -5.27 -20.81
CA ASP A 93 -24.01 -5.55 -22.23
C ASP A 93 -22.70 -5.55 -23.05
N LYS A 94 -21.55 -5.77 -22.38
CA LYS A 94 -20.23 -5.97 -23.01
C LYS A 94 -19.81 -7.42 -22.97
N ILE A 95 -19.02 -7.82 -23.96
CA ILE A 95 -18.28 -9.08 -23.94
C ILE A 95 -17.01 -8.84 -23.10
N VAL A 96 -16.85 -9.61 -22.03
CA VAL A 96 -15.73 -9.48 -21.08
C VAL A 96 -15.00 -10.82 -20.98
N VAL A 97 -13.67 -10.76 -20.94
CA VAL A 97 -12.80 -11.91 -20.66
C VAL A 97 -12.14 -11.69 -19.31
N VAL A 98 -12.17 -12.71 -18.45
CA VAL A 98 -11.47 -12.72 -17.15
C VAL A 98 -10.27 -13.65 -17.27
N VAL A 99 -9.13 -13.20 -16.75
CA VAL A 99 -7.87 -13.95 -16.79
C VAL A 99 -7.36 -14.16 -15.37
N GLY A 100 -7.16 -15.43 -15.00
CA GLY A 100 -6.90 -15.88 -13.63
C GLY A 100 -8.04 -16.76 -13.12
N ILE A 101 -7.72 -17.86 -12.45
CA ILE A 101 -8.67 -18.80 -11.82
C ILE A 101 -8.61 -18.68 -10.31
#